data_AF-A0A7S2PUC1-F1
#
_entry.id   AF-A0A7S2PUC1-F1
#
_cell.length_a   1.000
_cell.length_b   1.000
_cell.length_c   1.000
_cell.angle_alpha   90.00
_cell.angle_beta   90.00
_cell.angle_gamma   90.00
#
_symmetry.space_group_name_H-M   'P 1'
#
loop_
_entity.id
_entity.type
_entity.pdbx_description
1 polymer ?
#
loop_
_entity_poly.entity_id
_entity_poly.type
_entity_poly.pdbx_seq_one_letter_code
_entity_poly.pdbx_strand_id
1 'polypeptide(L)'
;DCPICCLPLSLDLSKSSLYSCCSKMICNGCVLANHISVQDKEEENRRNSCPFCRQPVSSTEKEAEKNTMKRIEVNDPVALRQWGYRRYFEGDHRSAFEYWTRAAKLGDAGAHYGLSH
;
A
#
# COMPACT_ATOMS: atom_id res chain seq x y z
N ASP A 1 -2.81 8.70 -9.27
CA ASP A 1 -1.96 8.16 -10.37
C ASP A 1 -0.92 7.19 -9.86
N CYS A 2 -0.42 6.33 -10.73
CA CYS A 2 0.72 5.46 -10.41
C CYS A 2 1.97 6.34 -10.23
N PRO A 3 2.73 6.19 -9.14
CA PRO A 3 3.87 7.06 -8.85
C PRO A 3 5.10 6.81 -9.73
N ILE A 4 5.04 5.85 -10.66
CA ILE A 4 6.16 5.48 -11.55
C ILE A 4 5.91 5.98 -12.96
N CYS A 5 4.74 5.67 -13.55
CA CYS A 5 4.40 6.07 -14.92
C CYS A 5 3.50 7.31 -15.00
N CYS A 6 3.08 7.87 -13.86
CA CYS A 6 2.19 9.03 -13.77
C CYS A 6 0.83 8.86 -14.48
N LEU A 7 0.45 7.63 -14.84
CA LEU A 7 -0.87 7.33 -15.41
C LEU A 7 -1.92 7.16 -14.29
N PRO A 8 -3.19 7.54 -14.54
CA PRO A 8 -4.27 7.25 -13.61
C PRO A 8 -4.33 5.77 -13.21
N LEU A 9 -4.52 5.52 -11.92
CA LEU A 9 -4.78 4.16 -11.44
C LEU A 9 -6.19 3.76 -11.84
N SER A 10 -6.36 2.50 -12.25
CA SER A 10 -7.68 1.93 -12.52
C SER A 10 -8.56 1.97 -11.28
N LEU A 11 -9.87 2.15 -11.46
CA LEU A 11 -10.86 1.94 -10.40
C LEU A 11 -10.97 0.46 -10.00
N ASP A 12 -10.65 -0.44 -10.93
CA ASP A 12 -10.49 -1.86 -10.64
C ASP A 12 -9.23 -2.09 -9.79
N LEU A 13 -9.46 -2.30 -8.49
CA LEU A 13 -8.40 -2.52 -7.50
C LEU A 13 -7.48 -3.69 -7.85
N SER A 14 -7.95 -4.67 -8.63
CA SER A 14 -7.14 -5.83 -9.07
C SER A 14 -6.02 -5.44 -10.04
N LYS A 15 -6.08 -4.25 -10.65
CA LYS A 15 -5.06 -3.73 -11.58
C LYS A 15 -3.92 -2.96 -10.90
N SER A 16 -3.89 -2.97 -9.57
CA SER A 16 -2.84 -2.31 -8.80
C SER A 16 -2.44 -3.12 -7.58
N SER A 17 -1.22 -2.89 -7.11
CA SER A 17 -0.66 -3.54 -5.93
C SER A 17 -0.23 -2.50 -4.91
N LEU A 18 -0.59 -2.71 -3.64
CA LEU A 18 -0.17 -1.86 -2.53
C LEU A 18 1.10 -2.43 -1.89
N TYR A 19 2.10 -1.58 -1.66
CA TYR A 19 3.36 -1.98 -1.02
C TYR A 19 3.50 -1.38 0.38
N SER A 20 3.55 -2.24 1.40
CA SER A 20 3.62 -1.88 2.83
C SER A 20 4.86 -1.08 3.21
N CYS A 21 5.97 -1.23 2.49
CA CYS A 21 7.23 -0.53 2.76
C CYS A 21 7.15 1.00 2.57
N CYS A 22 6.24 1.49 1.71
CA CYS A 22 6.12 2.91 1.39
C CYS A 22 4.69 3.40 1.19
N SER A 23 3.70 2.54 1.45
CA SER A 23 2.27 2.79 1.27
C SER A 23 1.89 3.28 -0.13
N LYS A 24 2.61 2.85 -1.17
CA LYS A 24 2.31 3.22 -2.55
C LYS A 24 1.49 2.16 -3.25
N MET A 25 0.45 2.62 -3.94
CA MET A 25 -0.33 1.83 -4.88
C MET A 25 0.29 1.97 -6.27
N ILE A 26 0.71 0.85 -6.86
CA ILE A 26 1.46 0.80 -8.11
C ILE A 26 0.65 0.00 -9.12
N CYS A 27 0.51 0.48 -10.35
CA CYS A 27 -0.23 -0.26 -11.38
C CYS A 27 0.51 -1.55 -11.75
N ASN A 28 -0.24 -2.59 -12.09
CA ASN A 28 0.35 -3.90 -12.40
C ASN A 28 1.26 -3.85 -13.64
N GLY A 29 1.09 -2.87 -14.53
CA GLY A 29 2.01 -2.63 -15.64
C GLY A 29 3.42 -2.27 -15.15
N CYS A 30 3.54 -1.35 -14.19
CA CYS A 30 4.84 -1.00 -13.59
C CYS A 30 5.40 -2.12 -12.71
N VAL A 31 4.53 -2.86 -12.01
CA VAL A 31 4.95 -4.07 -11.26
C VAL A 31 5.55 -5.10 -12.21
N LEU A 32 4.86 -5.43 -13.30
CA LEU A 32 5.34 -6.37 -14.32
C LEU A 32 6.64 -5.87 -14.96
N ALA A 33 6.71 -4.60 -15.34
CA ALA A 33 7.92 -4.00 -15.91
C ALA A 33 9.13 -4.16 -14.97
N ASN A 34 8.94 -3.99 -13.66
CA ASN A 34 9.99 -4.21 -12.66
C ASN A 34 10.44 -5.68 -12.57
N HIS A 35 9.51 -6.63 -12.70
CA HIS A 35 9.86 -8.05 -12.69
C HIS A 35 10.63 -8.48 -13.94
N ILE A 36 10.25 -7.98 -15.13
CA ILE A 36 10.86 -8.39 -16.41
C ILE A 36 12.13 -7.61 -16.75
N SER A 37 12.35 -6.41 -16.19
CA SER A 37 13.57 -5.63 -16.44
C SER A 37 14.83 -6.29 -15.89
N VAL A 38 14.68 -7.32 -15.04
CA VAL A 38 15.79 -8.07 -14.46
C VAL A 38 16.27 -9.15 -15.45
N GLN A 39 17.25 -8.78 -16.27
CA GLN A 39 17.83 -9.64 -17.31
C GLN A 39 18.90 -10.60 -16.75
N ASP A 40 19.61 -10.23 -15.69
CA ASP A 40 20.73 -11.01 -15.14
C ASP A 40 20.43 -11.62 -13.76
N LYS A 41 21.04 -12.79 -13.48
CA LYS A 41 20.90 -13.53 -12.21
C LYS A 41 21.38 -12.75 -10.99
N GLU A 42 22.28 -11.78 -11.15
CA GLU A 42 22.80 -10.94 -10.05
C GLU A 42 21.77 -9.90 -9.55
N GLU A 43 20.71 -9.60 -10.33
CA GLU A 43 19.65 -8.67 -9.95
C GLU A 43 18.39 -9.37 -9.40
N GLU A 44 18.50 -10.63 -8.96
CA GLU A 44 17.37 -11.40 -8.41
C GLU A 44 16.72 -10.71 -7.19
N ASN A 45 17.52 -10.01 -6.39
CA ASN A 45 17.04 -9.15 -5.29
C ASN A 45 16.14 -7.99 -5.76
N ARG A 46 16.29 -7.51 -7.01
CA ARG A 46 15.43 -6.45 -7.56
C ARG A 46 14.05 -6.97 -7.98
N ARG A 47 13.93 -8.24 -8.39
CA ARG A 47 12.62 -8.85 -8.73
C ARG A 47 11.67 -8.83 -7.54
N ASN A 48 12.19 -9.11 -6.36
CA ASN A 48 11.42 -9.12 -5.12
C ASN A 48 11.52 -7.80 -4.35
N SER A 49 11.71 -6.69 -5.05
CA SER A 49 11.74 -5.35 -4.45
C SER A 49 10.53 -4.53 -4.87
N CYS A 50 10.13 -3.59 -4.02
CA CYS A 50 9.14 -2.58 -4.34
C CYS A 50 9.58 -1.79 -5.59
N PRO A 51 8.76 -1.73 -6.65
CA PRO A 51 9.10 -1.00 -7.88
C PRO A 51 9.38 0.49 -7.66
N PHE A 52 8.83 1.08 -6.58
CA PHE A 52 8.97 2.50 -6.27
C PHE A 52 10.18 2.80 -5.38
N CYS A 53 10.23 2.22 -4.17
CA CYS A 53 11.27 2.56 -3.18
C CYS A 53 12.42 1.54 -3.10
N ARG A 54 12.41 0.48 -3.92
CA ARG A 54 13.44 -0.56 -4.02
C ARG A 54 13.73 -1.36 -2.74
N GLN A 55 12.95 -1.17 -1.68
CA GLN A 55 13.01 -2.02 -0.49
C GLN A 55 12.52 -3.44 -0.84
N PRO A 56 13.09 -4.50 -0.23
CA PRO A 56 12.57 -5.85 -0.37
C PRO A 56 11.08 -5.93 -0.02
N VAL A 57 10.33 -6.69 -0.80
CA VAL A 57 8.94 -7.02 -0.48
C VAL A 57 8.92 -7.91 0.76
N SER A 58 8.04 -7.59 1.70
CA SER A 58 7.84 -8.39 2.91
C SER A 58 7.52 -9.84 2.54
N SER A 59 8.25 -10.78 3.12
CA SER A 59 8.08 -12.23 2.88
C SER A 59 6.94 -12.83 3.73
N THR A 60 6.58 -12.15 4.81
CA THR A 60 5.54 -12.59 5.75
C THR A 60 4.56 -11.46 6.07
N GLU A 61 3.36 -11.84 6.51
CA GLU A 61 2.34 -10.89 6.99
C GLU A 61 2.87 -10.04 8.16
N LYS A 62 3.59 -10.65 9.10
CA LYS A 62 4.18 -9.94 10.25
C LYS A 62 5.20 -8.87 9.83
N GLU A 63 5.98 -9.12 8.78
CA GLU A 63 6.88 -8.10 8.22
C GLU A 63 6.09 -6.98 7.53
N ALA A 64 5.04 -7.32 6.79
CA ALA A 64 4.16 -6.33 6.16
C ALA A 64 3.47 -5.44 7.19
N GLU A 65 3.02 -6.03 8.30
CA GLU A 65 2.46 -5.31 9.45
C GLU A 65 3.47 -4.38 10.08
N LYS A 66 4.68 -4.86 10.37
CA LYS A 66 5.75 -4.04 10.94
C LYS A 66 6.07 -2.83 10.05
N ASN A 67 6.11 -3.03 8.74
CA ASN A 67 6.29 -1.93 7.78
C ASN A 67 5.11 -0.97 7.81
N THR A 68 3.88 -1.49 7.85
CA THR A 68 2.65 -0.67 7.93
C THR A 68 2.60 0.17 9.21
N MET A 69 2.98 -0.40 10.36
CA MET A 69 3.04 0.32 11.63
C MET A 69 4.05 1.48 11.58
N LYS A 70 5.24 1.28 11.00
CA LYS A 70 6.20 2.39 10.78
C LYS A 70 5.60 3.50 9.91
N ARG A 71 4.77 3.16 8.92
CA ARG A 71 4.07 4.15 8.09
C ARG A 71 2.97 4.88 8.87
N ILE A 72 2.26 4.19 9.77
CA ILE A 72 1.26 4.79 10.68
C ILE A 72 1.89 5.79 11.65
N GLU A 73 3.07 5.47 12.20
CA GLU A 73 3.83 6.36 13.09
C GLU A 73 4.10 7.73 12.44
N VAL A 74 4.38 7.75 11.14
CA VAL A 74 4.61 8.97 10.36
C VAL A 74 3.35 9.54 9.70
N ASN A 75 2.15 9.17 10.18
CA ASN A 75 0.87 9.66 9.67
C ASN A 75 0.64 9.37 8.18
N ASP A 76 1.12 8.26 7.63
CA ASP A 76 0.84 7.93 6.24
C ASP A 76 -0.67 7.64 6.04
N PRO A 77 -1.40 8.44 5.22
CA PRO A 77 -2.85 8.32 5.07
C PRO A 77 -3.30 6.95 4.55
N VAL A 78 -2.53 6.36 3.63
CA VAL A 78 -2.87 5.08 3.02
C VAL A 78 -2.66 3.95 4.03
N ALA A 79 -1.57 3.98 4.81
CA ALA A 79 -1.34 3.00 5.87
C ALA A 79 -2.44 3.05 6.94
N LEU A 80 -2.81 4.26 7.39
CA LEU A 80 -3.91 4.47 8.33
C LEU A 80 -5.22 3.87 7.79
N ARG A 81 -5.57 4.15 6.53
CA ARG A 81 -6.77 3.59 5.91
C ARG A 81 -6.80 2.07 5.91
N GLN A 82 -5.68 1.46 5.51
CA GLN A 82 -5.56 0.00 5.42
C GLN A 82 -5.66 -0.65 6.80
N TRP A 83 -5.06 -0.04 7.81
CA TRP A 83 -5.19 -0.51 9.18
C TRP A 83 -6.61 -0.38 9.71
N GLY A 84 -7.33 0.69 9.32
CA GLY A 84 -8.76 0.83 9.60
C GLY A 84 -9.58 -0.32 9.03
N TYR A 85 -9.36 -0.70 7.76
CA TYR A 85 -10.03 -1.88 7.17
C TYR A 85 -9.74 -3.16 7.93
N ARG A 86 -8.49 -3.37 8.34
CA ARG A 86 -8.14 -4.54 9.15
C ARG A 86 -8.90 -4.57 10.48
N ARG A 87 -8.89 -3.48 11.25
CA ARG A 87 -9.66 -3.37 12.50
C ARG A 87 -11.14 -3.65 12.28
N TYR A 88 -11.71 -3.14 11.18
CA TYR A 88 -13.10 -3.37 10.82
C TYR A 88 -13.41 -4.86 10.61
N PHE A 89 -12.58 -5.57 9.83
CA PHE A 89 -12.76 -7.01 9.59
C PHE A 89 -12.48 -7.88 10.83
N GLU A 90 -11.67 -7.38 11.77
CA GLU A 90 -11.48 -7.99 13.10
C GLU A 90 -12.67 -7.73 14.05
N GLY A 91 -13.66 -6.93 13.65
CA GLY A 91 -14.83 -6.55 14.46
C GLY A 91 -14.60 -5.36 15.40
N ASP A 92 -13.40 -4.78 15.40
CA ASP A 92 -13.08 -3.56 16.13
C ASP A 92 -13.44 -2.32 15.29
N HIS A 93 -14.74 -2.11 15.12
CA HIS A 93 -15.27 -1.01 14.32
C HIS A 93 -14.86 0.35 14.90
N ARG A 94 -14.84 0.50 16.24
CA ARG A 94 -14.46 1.77 16.88
C ARG A 94 -13.06 2.20 16.45
N SER A 95 -12.07 1.33 16.59
CA SER A 95 -10.71 1.65 16.14
C SER A 95 -10.67 1.90 14.63
N ALA A 96 -11.43 1.14 13.84
CA ALA A 96 -11.50 1.35 12.39
C ALA A 96 -11.91 2.78 12.01
N PHE A 97 -12.98 3.30 12.61
CA PHE A 97 -13.44 4.67 12.39
C PHE A 97 -12.42 5.72 12.86
N GLU A 98 -11.70 5.47 13.97
CA GLU A 98 -10.64 6.36 14.44
C GLU A 98 -9.50 6.47 13.41
N TYR A 99 -9.04 5.34 12.86
CA TYR A 99 -8.02 5.31 11.83
C TYR A 99 -8.48 5.97 10.52
N TRP A 100 -9.69 5.66 10.05
CA TRP A 100 -10.25 6.28 8.85
C TRP A 100 -10.46 7.78 9.01
N THR A 101 -10.90 8.24 10.18
CA THR A 101 -11.04 9.68 10.46
C THR A 101 -9.70 10.40 10.37
N ARG A 102 -8.62 9.82 10.91
CA ARG A 102 -7.28 10.40 10.83
C ARG A 102 -6.77 10.43 9.38
N ALA A 103 -6.97 9.35 8.62
CA ALA A 103 -6.61 9.29 7.20
C ALA A 103 -7.39 10.30 6.34
N ALA A 104 -8.70 10.43 6.56
CA ALA A 104 -9.57 11.38 5.86
C ALA A 104 -9.16 12.83 6.14
N LYS A 105 -8.80 13.18 7.38
CA LYS A 105 -8.26 14.50 7.74
C LYS A 105 -6.95 14.85 7.02
N LEU A 106 -6.21 13.85 6.55
CA LEU A 106 -4.99 13.99 5.76
C LEU A 106 -5.26 13.96 4.25
N GLY A 107 -6.52 13.96 3.82
CA GLY A 107 -6.94 14.03 2.42
C GLY A 107 -7.08 12.68 1.71
N ASP A 108 -7.09 11.55 2.42
CA ASP A 108 -7.29 10.24 1.79
C ASP A 108 -8.76 10.03 1.39
N ALA A 109 -9.03 10.12 0.08
CA ALA A 109 -10.37 9.91 -0.46
C ALA A 109 -10.94 8.50 -0.18
N GLY A 110 -10.08 7.48 -0.15
CA GLY A 110 -10.51 6.11 0.17
C GLY A 110 -10.99 5.97 1.62
N ALA A 111 -10.46 6.77 2.54
CA ALA A 111 -10.83 6.72 3.94
C ALA A 111 -12.21 7.32 4.16
N HIS A 112 -12.60 8.34 3.38
CA HIS A 112 -13.96 8.86 3.37
C HIS A 112 -14.99 7.79 2.99
N TYR A 113 -14.67 6.91 2.04
CA TYR A 113 -15.51 5.76 1.71
C TYR A 113 -15.60 4.75 2.86
N GLY A 114 -14.49 4.50 3.58
CA GLY A 114 -14.53 3.68 4.80
C GLY A 114 -15.50 4.22 5.86
N LEU A 115 -15.51 5.54 6.06
CA LEU A 115 -16.40 6.20 7.03
C LEU A 115 -17.90 6.13 6.68
N SER A 116 -18.27 5.72 5.47
CA SER A 116 -19.67 5.61 5.05
C SER A 116 -20.27 4.20 5.21
N HIS A 117 -19.50 3.23 5.71
CA HIS A 117 -19.97 1.88 6.03
C HIS A 117 -20.47 1.81 7.46
#